data_AF-W7W2Q7-F1
#
_entry.id   AF-W7W2Q7-F1
#
_cell.length_a   1.000
_cell.length_b   1.000
_cell.length_c   1.000
_cell.angle_alpha   90.00
_cell.angle_beta   90.00
_cell.angle_gamma   90.00
#
_symmetry.space_group_name_H-M   'P 1'
#
loop_
_entity.id
_entity.type
_entity.pdbx_description
1 polymer ?
#
loop_
_entity_poly.entity_id
_entity_poly.type
_entity_poly.pdbx_seq_one_letter_code
_entity_poly.pdbx_strand_id
1 'polypeptide(L)'
;MFQHVEAYPGDPILSLNEDFQKDPRAGKVNLSIGIYFDDAGRIPVLGSVQRAEAELLARGGTKSYLPIEGAANLRNAVQALLFGAGHEAVTGRRIATIQSVGSSGGLKVGADFLVRYFPGSAVWVSDPTWDNHRAMFEGAGLTVNTYPTTTRRRGG
;
A
#
# COMPACT_ATOMS: atom_id res chain seq x y z
N MET A 1 -8.98 -23.31 -24.05
CA MET A 1 -8.87 -21.88 -23.72
C MET A 1 -7.67 -21.59 -22.82
N PHE A 2 -7.52 -22.22 -21.64
CA PHE A 2 -6.43 -21.91 -20.70
C PHE A 2 -5.12 -22.70 -20.89
N GLN A 3 -4.92 -23.37 -22.03
CA GLN A 3 -3.78 -24.24 -22.27
C GLN A 3 -2.41 -23.50 -22.35
N HIS A 4 -2.44 -22.17 -22.45
CA HIS A 4 -1.25 -21.30 -22.53
C HIS A 4 -1.08 -20.38 -21.31
N VAL A 5 -1.90 -20.57 -20.27
CA VAL A 5 -1.77 -19.80 -19.04
C VAL A 5 -0.71 -20.44 -18.17
N GLU A 6 0.41 -19.76 -17.99
CA GLU A 6 1.50 -20.21 -17.12
C GLU A 6 1.06 -20.17 -15.66
N ALA A 7 1.56 -21.13 -14.86
CA ALA A 7 1.32 -21.11 -13.43
C ALA A 7 2.06 -19.94 -12.78
N TYR A 8 1.37 -19.19 -11.91
CA TYR A 8 2.01 -18.15 -11.14
C TYR A 8 3.05 -18.76 -10.18
N PRO A 9 4.30 -18.25 -10.15
CA PRO A 9 5.38 -18.86 -9.38
C PRO A 9 5.20 -18.80 -7.85
N GLY A 10 4.17 -18.10 -7.36
CA GLY A 10 3.88 -17.92 -5.94
C GLY A 10 4.66 -16.76 -5.32
N ASP A 11 4.18 -16.28 -4.17
CA ASP A 11 4.86 -15.25 -3.37
C ASP A 11 5.69 -15.95 -2.28
N PRO A 12 7.03 -15.79 -2.25
CA PRO A 12 7.88 -16.46 -1.28
C PRO A 12 7.57 -16.07 0.18
N ILE A 13 7.05 -14.87 0.44
CA ILE A 13 6.67 -14.43 1.79
C ILE A 13 5.42 -15.19 2.25
N LEU A 14 4.44 -15.38 1.37
CA LEU A 14 3.21 -16.11 1.68
C LEU A 14 3.52 -17.59 1.92
N SER A 15 4.32 -18.21 1.05
CA SER A 15 4.74 -19.61 1.22
C SER A 15 5.47 -19.81 2.56
N LEU A 16 6.38 -18.91 2.93
CA LEU A 16 7.08 -18.96 4.21
C LEU A 16 6.13 -18.79 5.40
N ASN A 17 5.11 -17.94 5.28
CA ASN A 17 4.10 -17.81 6.34
C ASN A 17 3.26 -19.08 6.48
N GLU A 18 2.86 -19.72 5.39
CA GLU A 18 2.12 -20.98 5.42
C GLU A 18 2.92 -22.09 6.11
N ASP A 19 4.20 -22.22 5.76
CA ASP A 19 5.11 -23.18 6.40
C ASP A 19 5.29 -22.86 7.89
N PHE A 20 5.42 -21.58 8.22
CA PHE A 20 5.42 -21.13 9.62
C PHE A 20 4.14 -21.54 10.33
N GLN A 21 2.95 -21.42 9.74
CA GLN A 21 1.70 -21.85 10.39
C GLN A 21 1.66 -23.37 10.63
N LYS A 22 2.13 -24.17 9.67
CA LYS A 22 2.16 -25.64 9.74
C LYS A 22 3.19 -26.20 10.73
N ASP A 23 4.19 -25.42 11.09
CA ASP A 23 5.24 -25.85 12.02
C ASP A 23 4.71 -26.10 13.45
N PRO A 24 4.86 -27.30 14.02
CA PRO A 24 4.29 -27.64 15.33
C PRO A 24 5.10 -27.09 16.53
N ARG A 25 6.27 -26.49 16.34
CA ARG A 25 7.14 -26.05 17.43
C ARG A 25 6.51 -24.92 18.24
N ALA A 26 6.38 -25.10 19.57
CA ALA A 26 5.73 -24.15 20.47
C ALA A 26 6.48 -22.81 20.69
N GLY A 27 7.75 -22.71 20.26
CA GLY A 27 8.60 -21.52 20.38
C GLY A 27 9.00 -20.90 19.05
N LYS A 28 8.29 -21.20 17.95
CA LYS A 28 8.58 -20.65 16.62
C LYS A 28 8.31 -19.13 16.61
N VAL A 29 9.17 -18.37 15.91
CA VAL A 29 9.05 -16.92 15.75
C VAL A 29 8.95 -16.59 14.27
N ASN A 30 7.98 -15.76 13.88
CA ASN A 30 7.84 -15.28 12.50
C ASN A 30 8.28 -13.83 12.38
N LEU A 31 9.30 -13.58 11.56
CA LEU A 31 9.81 -12.24 11.23
C LEU A 31 9.69 -11.93 9.73
N SER A 32 8.93 -12.73 8.97
CA SER A 32 8.81 -12.58 7.51
C SER A 32 7.77 -11.56 7.08
N ILE A 33 6.70 -11.38 7.86
CA ILE A 33 5.62 -10.46 7.54
C ILE A 33 5.81 -9.14 8.27
N GLY A 34 5.92 -8.05 7.50
CA GLY A 34 6.03 -6.67 7.99
C GLY A 34 4.71 -6.08 8.48
N ILE A 35 4.05 -6.74 9.43
CA ILE A 35 2.86 -6.23 10.14
C ILE A 35 3.24 -5.99 11.60
N TYR A 36 2.62 -4.98 12.21
CA TYR A 36 2.80 -4.72 13.63
C TYR A 36 2.06 -5.76 14.48
N PHE A 37 2.76 -6.33 15.45
CA PHE A 37 2.21 -7.23 16.46
C PHE A 37 2.35 -6.60 17.85
N ASP A 38 1.38 -6.89 18.72
CA ASP A 38 1.47 -6.57 20.14
C ASP A 38 2.46 -7.49 20.89
N ASP A 39 2.67 -7.22 22.18
CA ASP A 39 3.58 -7.99 23.04
C ASP A 39 3.20 -9.48 23.18
N ALA A 40 1.98 -9.84 22.78
CA ALA A 40 1.50 -11.22 22.78
C ALA A 40 1.49 -11.85 21.38
N GLY A 41 2.10 -11.20 20.39
CA GLY A 41 2.23 -11.71 19.02
C GLY A 41 0.93 -11.68 18.21
N ARG A 42 -0.04 -10.82 18.57
CA ARG A 42 -1.31 -10.65 17.85
C ARG A 42 -1.32 -9.35 17.06
N ILE A 43 -2.08 -9.32 15.97
CA ILE A 43 -2.33 -8.07 15.23
C ILE A 43 -3.34 -7.24 16.04
N PRO A 44 -2.96 -6.07 16.57
CA PRO A 44 -3.84 -5.32 17.46
C PRO A 44 -4.83 -4.46 16.67
N VAL A 45 -6.02 -4.26 17.24
CA VAL A 45 -6.95 -3.21 16.80
C VAL A 45 -6.78 -2.02 17.73
N LEU A 46 -6.40 -0.86 17.19
CA LEU A 46 -6.19 0.35 17.99
C LEU A 46 -7.47 0.78 18.70
N GLY A 47 -7.37 1.21 19.96
CA GLY A 47 -8.54 1.67 20.73
C GLY A 47 -9.27 2.88 20.10
N SER A 48 -8.57 3.70 19.30
CA SER A 48 -9.21 4.75 18.48
C SER A 48 -10.09 4.17 17.37
N VAL A 49 -9.64 3.09 16.72
CA VAL A 49 -10.38 2.40 15.66
C VAL A 49 -11.62 1.73 16.24
N GLN A 50 -11.48 0.99 17.35
CA GLN A 50 -12.62 0.33 18.02
C GLN A 50 -13.73 1.33 18.40
N ARG A 51 -13.36 2.50 18.93
CA ARG A 51 -14.32 3.56 19.26
C ARG A 51 -15.01 4.10 18.01
N ALA A 52 -14.27 4.37 16.93
CA ALA A 52 -14.84 4.86 15.68
C ALA A 52 -15.80 3.84 15.05
N GLU A 53 -15.49 2.54 15.11
CA GLU A 53 -16.36 1.47 14.63
C GLU A 53 -17.67 1.40 15.43
N ALA A 54 -17.58 1.45 16.76
CA ALA A 54 -18.75 1.45 17.64
C ALA A 54 -19.64 2.68 17.39
N GLU A 55 -19.06 3.87 17.25
CA GLU A 55 -19.79 5.09 16.91
C GLU A 55 -20.46 4.98 15.53
N LEU A 56 -19.75 4.48 14.53
CA LEU A 56 -20.28 4.35 13.17
C LEU A 56 -21.47 3.39 13.12
N LEU A 57 -21.38 2.27 13.86
CA LEU A 57 -22.46 1.31 13.99
C LEU A 57 -23.68 1.92 14.67
N ALA A 58 -23.48 2.62 15.80
CA ALA A 58 -24.55 3.25 16.57
C ALA A 58 -25.25 4.37 15.78
N ARG A 59 -24.51 5.15 14.97
CA ARG A 59 -25.07 6.22 14.13
C ARG A 59 -25.98 5.66 13.02
N GLY A 60 -25.71 4.45 12.53
CA GLY A 60 -26.44 3.88 11.40
C GLY A 60 -26.27 4.68 10.10
N GLY A 61 -27.12 4.40 9.10
CA GLY A 61 -27.18 5.14 7.84
C GLY A 61 -27.06 4.28 6.59
N THR A 62 -27.44 4.87 5.45
CA THR A 62 -27.43 4.20 4.14
C THR A 62 -26.01 4.02 3.60
N LYS A 63 -25.76 2.92 2.88
CA LYS A 63 -24.48 2.62 2.23
C LYS A 63 -24.57 2.86 0.72
N SER A 64 -24.64 4.12 0.32
CA SER A 64 -24.68 4.51 -1.09
C SER A 64 -23.28 4.54 -1.72
N TYR A 65 -23.24 4.65 -3.04
CA TYR A 65 -22.00 4.98 -3.74
C TYR A 65 -21.40 6.28 -3.22
N LEU A 66 -20.07 6.30 -3.14
CA LEU A 66 -19.28 7.51 -2.92
C LEU A 66 -19.02 8.21 -4.27
N PRO A 67 -18.64 9.49 -4.26
CA PRO A 67 -18.02 10.13 -5.42
C PRO A 67 -16.83 9.31 -5.94
N ILE A 68 -16.49 9.48 -7.23
CA ILE A 68 -15.41 8.73 -7.90
C ILE A 68 -14.09 8.88 -7.14
N GLU A 69 -13.84 10.08 -6.63
CA GLU A 69 -12.63 10.40 -5.90
C GLU A 69 -12.69 10.01 -4.41
N GLY A 70 -13.84 9.49 -3.95
CA GLY A 70 -14.07 9.02 -2.59
C GLY A 70 -14.67 10.04 -1.64
N ALA A 71 -14.70 9.68 -0.36
CA ALA A 71 -15.34 10.47 0.68
C ALA A 71 -14.56 11.78 0.95
N ALA A 72 -15.24 12.93 0.83
CA ALA A 72 -14.62 14.25 0.97
C ALA A 72 -13.97 14.46 2.36
N ASN A 73 -14.62 13.98 3.42
CA ASN A 73 -14.08 14.05 4.79
C ASN A 73 -12.77 13.27 4.94
N LEU A 74 -12.67 12.07 4.35
CA LEU A 74 -11.47 11.26 4.36
C LEU A 74 -10.35 11.95 3.58
N ARG A 75 -10.64 12.44 2.37
CA ARG A 75 -9.66 13.14 1.52
C ARG A 75 -9.08 14.36 2.22
N ASN A 76 -9.95 15.18 2.84
CA ASN A 76 -9.52 16.37 3.59
C ASN A 76 -8.69 16.00 4.82
N ALA A 77 -9.09 14.97 5.58
CA ALA A 77 -8.35 14.52 6.75
C ALA A 77 -6.96 13.97 6.38
N VAL A 78 -6.86 13.17 5.32
CA VAL A 78 -5.58 12.63 4.82
C VAL A 78 -4.68 13.75 4.30
N GLN A 79 -5.23 14.71 3.56
CA GLN A 79 -4.45 15.85 3.07
C GLN A 79 -3.90 16.70 4.23
N ALA A 80 -4.70 16.98 5.25
CA ALA A 80 -4.26 17.69 6.44
C ALA A 80 -3.21 16.88 7.25
N LEU A 81 -3.36 15.55 7.33
CA LEU A 81 -2.40 14.68 8.00
C LEU A 81 -1.04 14.67 7.31
N LEU A 82 -1.01 14.56 5.97
CA LEU A 82 0.23 14.45 5.19
C LEU A 82 0.97 15.77 5.04
N PHE A 83 0.25 16.87 4.83
CA PHE A 83 0.85 18.15 4.46
C PHE A 83 0.74 19.20 5.56
N GLY A 84 -0.17 19.02 6.53
CA GLY A 84 -0.54 20.06 7.49
C GLY A 84 -1.62 21.00 6.94
N ALA A 85 -2.65 21.27 7.73
CA ALA A 85 -3.81 22.07 7.29
C ALA A 85 -3.46 23.52 6.88
N GLY A 86 -2.38 24.08 7.44
CA GLY A 86 -1.90 25.43 7.14
C GLY A 86 -0.88 25.52 5.99
N HIS A 87 -0.49 24.39 5.40
CA HIS A 87 0.55 24.37 4.37
C HIS A 87 0.07 25.12 3.11
N GLU A 88 0.95 25.90 2.49
CA GLU A 88 0.60 26.77 1.36
C GLU A 88 0.03 26.00 0.14
N ALA A 89 0.47 24.77 -0.09
CA ALA A 89 -0.10 23.92 -1.14
C ALA A 89 -1.54 23.46 -0.82
N VAL A 90 -1.90 23.34 0.46
CA VAL A 90 -3.26 23.03 0.92
C VAL A 90 -4.14 24.28 0.81
N THR A 91 -3.73 25.39 1.42
CA THR A 91 -4.50 26.64 1.42
C THR A 91 -4.64 27.25 0.02
N GLY A 92 -3.60 27.10 -0.80
CA GLY A 92 -3.58 27.47 -2.22
C GLY A 92 -4.22 26.45 -3.16
N ARG A 93 -4.84 25.37 -2.65
CA ARG A 93 -5.56 24.34 -3.43
C ARG A 93 -4.75 23.70 -4.57
N ARG A 94 -3.46 23.44 -4.33
CA ARG A 94 -2.54 22.82 -5.30
C ARG A 94 -2.43 21.29 -5.16
N ILE A 95 -3.16 20.68 -4.21
CA ILE A 95 -3.08 19.25 -3.92
C ILE A 95 -4.40 18.57 -4.30
N ALA A 96 -4.33 17.64 -5.24
CA ALA A 96 -5.42 16.72 -5.54
C ALA A 96 -5.28 15.45 -4.69
N THR A 97 -6.35 15.06 -3.99
CA THR A 97 -6.38 13.85 -3.16
C THR A 97 -7.58 13.01 -3.55
N ILE A 98 -7.35 11.73 -3.82
CA ILE A 98 -8.37 10.72 -4.12
C ILE A 98 -8.23 9.58 -3.10
N GLN A 99 -9.35 8.98 -2.72
CA GLN A 99 -9.38 7.75 -1.94
C GLN A 99 -9.10 6.55 -2.85
N SER A 100 -8.19 5.68 -2.44
CA SER A 100 -7.84 4.45 -3.18
C SER A 100 -8.00 3.19 -2.33
N VAL A 101 -7.96 2.03 -2.97
CA VAL A 101 -7.91 0.72 -2.29
C VAL A 101 -6.49 0.48 -1.79
N GLY A 102 -6.22 0.95 -0.57
CA GLY A 102 -4.89 0.91 0.03
C GLY A 102 -3.83 1.65 -0.78
N SER A 103 -2.56 1.43 -0.42
CA SER A 103 -1.42 2.02 -1.11
C SER A 103 -1.27 1.48 -2.54
N SER A 104 -1.47 0.18 -2.76
CA SER A 104 -1.36 -0.45 -4.09
C SER A 104 -2.36 0.14 -5.09
N GLY A 105 -3.61 0.37 -4.68
CA GLY A 105 -4.59 1.05 -5.53
C GLY A 105 -4.19 2.49 -5.85
N GLY A 106 -3.56 3.19 -4.90
CA GLY A 106 -3.02 4.53 -5.11
C GLY A 106 -1.89 4.54 -6.14
N LEU A 107 -0.95 3.61 -6.02
CA LEU A 107 0.13 3.41 -7.00
C LEU A 107 -0.42 3.11 -8.39
N LYS A 108 -1.46 2.26 -8.49
CA LYS A 108 -2.08 1.92 -9.78
C LYS A 108 -2.69 3.14 -10.46
N VAL A 109 -3.53 3.90 -9.76
CA VAL A 109 -4.17 5.09 -10.33
C VAL A 109 -3.12 6.13 -10.74
N GLY A 110 -2.07 6.32 -9.92
CA GLY A 110 -0.94 7.18 -10.26
C GLY A 110 -0.18 6.70 -11.51
N ALA A 111 0.09 5.40 -11.62
CA ALA A 111 0.77 4.81 -12.78
C ALA A 111 -0.05 4.97 -14.07
N ASP A 112 -1.35 4.69 -14.02
CA ASP A 112 -2.24 4.84 -15.18
C ASP A 112 -2.36 6.30 -15.62
N PHE A 113 -2.39 7.23 -14.66
CA PHE A 113 -2.31 8.66 -14.96
C PHE A 113 -1.00 9.01 -15.67
N LEU A 114 0.15 8.53 -15.19
CA LEU A 114 1.45 8.77 -15.83
C LEU A 114 1.51 8.20 -17.24
N VAL A 115 1.04 6.97 -17.46
CA VAL A 115 0.97 6.35 -18.80
C VAL A 115 0.09 7.16 -19.74
N ARG A 116 -1.07 7.62 -19.26
CA ARG A 116 -2.05 8.35 -20.07
C ARG A 116 -1.56 9.72 -20.52
N TYR A 117 -0.89 10.45 -19.63
CA TYR A 117 -0.58 11.87 -19.83
C TYR A 117 0.89 12.17 -20.06
N PHE A 118 1.79 11.24 -19.74
CA PHE A 118 3.23 11.35 -19.93
C PHE A 118 3.80 10.11 -20.65
N PRO A 119 3.27 9.77 -21.84
CA PRO A 119 3.70 8.59 -22.57
C PRO A 119 5.21 8.66 -22.88
N GLY A 120 5.90 7.53 -22.76
CA GLY A 120 7.35 7.44 -22.94
C GLY A 120 8.18 7.78 -21.70
N SER A 121 7.54 8.21 -20.61
CA SER A 121 8.23 8.36 -19.32
C SER A 121 8.60 7.01 -18.71
N ALA A 122 9.63 7.01 -17.87
CA ALA A 122 10.04 5.88 -17.07
C ALA A 122 9.97 6.22 -15.57
N VAL A 123 9.87 5.20 -14.73
CA VAL A 123 9.90 5.34 -13.26
C VAL A 123 11.27 4.90 -12.75
N TRP A 124 11.73 5.56 -11.70
CA TRP A 124 12.95 5.21 -10.97
C TRP A 124 12.60 4.82 -9.54
N VAL A 125 13.00 3.61 -9.13
CA VAL A 125 12.81 3.09 -7.76
C VAL A 125 14.17 2.88 -7.09
N SER A 126 14.20 2.88 -5.76
CA SER A 126 15.44 2.64 -5.00
C SER A 126 15.99 1.23 -5.21
N ASP A 127 17.27 1.02 -4.93
CA ASP A 127 17.89 -0.32 -4.85
C ASP A 127 18.48 -0.55 -3.44
N PRO A 128 17.85 -1.40 -2.60
CA PRO A 128 16.62 -2.18 -2.84
C PRO A 128 15.33 -1.34 -2.71
N THR A 129 14.19 -1.92 -3.12
CA THR A 129 12.85 -1.33 -2.96
C THR A 129 11.82 -2.36 -2.50
N TRP A 130 10.57 -1.94 -2.26
CA TRP A 130 9.46 -2.87 -2.04
C TRP A 130 9.10 -3.59 -3.35
N ASP A 131 9.08 -4.92 -3.35
CA ASP A 131 8.93 -5.74 -4.56
C ASP A 131 7.71 -5.35 -5.41
N ASN A 132 6.61 -4.97 -4.77
CA ASN A 132 5.40 -4.56 -5.48
C ASN A 132 5.57 -3.26 -6.29
N HIS A 133 6.55 -2.39 -6.01
CA HIS A 133 6.76 -1.21 -6.86
C HIS A 133 7.04 -1.61 -8.31
N ARG A 134 7.94 -2.56 -8.53
CA ARG A 134 8.28 -3.02 -9.89
C ARG A 134 7.06 -3.65 -10.56
N ALA A 135 6.43 -4.62 -9.88
CA ALA A 135 5.25 -5.32 -10.41
C ALA A 135 4.11 -4.36 -10.77
N MET A 136 3.83 -3.35 -9.94
CA MET A 136 2.76 -2.40 -10.17
C MET A 136 3.02 -1.47 -11.35
N PHE A 137 4.24 -0.92 -11.48
CA PHE A 137 4.57 0.03 -12.55
C PHE A 137 4.80 -0.66 -13.89
N GLU A 138 5.51 -1.81 -13.91
CA GLU A 138 5.67 -2.61 -15.14
C GLU A 138 4.33 -3.17 -15.60
N GLY A 139 3.48 -3.63 -14.68
CA GLY A 139 2.12 -4.08 -14.98
C GLY A 139 1.20 -2.96 -15.51
N ALA A 140 1.55 -1.69 -15.30
CA ALA A 140 0.89 -0.55 -15.94
C ALA A 140 1.51 -0.18 -17.31
N GLY A 141 2.63 -0.80 -17.70
CA GLY A 141 3.32 -0.54 -18.97
C GLY A 141 4.43 0.52 -18.88
N LEU A 142 4.90 0.86 -17.68
CA LEU A 142 6.01 1.79 -17.49
C LEU A 142 7.35 1.03 -17.39
N THR A 143 8.39 1.57 -18.03
CA THR A 143 9.77 1.11 -17.80
C THR A 143 10.21 1.48 -16.39
N VAL A 144 10.71 0.51 -15.62
CA VAL A 144 11.18 0.71 -14.23
C VAL A 144 12.70 0.54 -14.12
N ASN A 145 13.38 1.66 -13.86
CA ASN A 145 14.82 1.74 -13.59
C ASN A 145 15.11 1.80 -12.09
N THR A 146 16.37 1.61 -11.70
CA THR A 146 16.80 1.65 -10.28
C THR A 146 17.88 2.70 -10.02
N TYR A 147 17.81 3.38 -8.89
CA TYR A 147 18.88 4.27 -8.41
C TYR A 147 19.51 3.76 -7.10
N PRO A 148 20.83 3.98 -6.89
CA PRO A 148 21.50 3.51 -5.67
C PRO A 148 21.04 4.29 -4.44
N THR A 149 20.66 3.57 -3.37
CA THR A 149 20.33 4.19 -2.07
C THR A 149 21.25 3.78 -0.93
N THR A 150 21.82 2.57 -0.98
CA THR A 150 22.71 2.08 0.07
C THR A 150 24.08 1.79 -0.53
N THR A 151 25.14 2.46 -0.07
CA THR A 151 26.51 1.98 -0.30
C THR A 151 26.63 0.65 0.41
N ARG A 152 26.66 -0.45 -0.36
CA ARG A 152 26.94 -1.79 0.15
C ARG A 152 28.34 -1.76 0.77
N ARG A 153 28.46 -1.49 2.07
CA ARG A 153 29.69 -1.76 2.81
C ARG A 153 29.85 -3.27 2.75
N ARG A 154 30.71 -3.76 1.85
CA ARG A 154 31.13 -5.17 1.83
C ARG A 154 31.65 -5.46 3.23
N GLY A 155 30.89 -6.22 4.03
CA GLY A 155 31.42 -6.83 5.24
C GLY A 155 32.56 -7.74 4.83
N GLY A 156 33.74 -7.49 5.40
CA GLY A 156 34.89 -8.37 5.28
C GLY A 156 34.73 -9.65 6.10
#